data_AF-A0A949G9L6-F1
#
_entry.id   AF-A0A949G9L6-F1
#
_cell.length_a   1.000
_cell.length_b   1.000
_cell.length_c   1.000
_cell.angle_alpha   90.00
_cell.angle_beta   90.00
_cell.angle_gamma   90.00
#
_symmetry.space_group_name_H-M   'P 1'
#
loop_
_entity.id
_entity.type
_entity.pdbx_description
1 polymer ?
#
loop_
_entity_poly.entity_id
_entity_poly.type
_entity_poly.pdbx_seq_one_letter_code
_entity_poly.pdbx_strand_id
1 'polypeptide(L)'
;MLYTRKGDGGTTKDFKAGPGERKSKSSCQTEALGALDELNSFLGLVKVKAESAKWELPAKFDDTGTGVPETIGAVQDFLFSVQAEIAGAPKRVGEARTKEMEAVIDAIEKEL
;
A
#
# COMPACT_ATOMS: atom_id res chain seq x y z
N MET A 1 10.69 15.35 16.61
CA MET A 1 10.05 14.61 17.71
C MET A 1 9.11 13.57 17.09
N LEU A 2 9.37 12.28 17.28
CA LEU A 2 8.64 11.20 16.58
C LEU A 2 7.30 10.84 17.23
N TYR A 3 7.16 10.95 18.55
CA TYR A 3 5.90 10.72 19.27
C TYR A 3 5.40 11.99 19.94
N THR A 4 4.08 12.21 19.97
CA THR A 4 3.47 13.45 20.50
C THR A 4 2.51 13.23 21.67
N ARG A 5 2.21 11.97 22.02
CA ARG A 5 1.21 11.57 23.03
C ARG A 5 -0.22 12.06 22.79
N LYS A 6 -0.47 12.77 21.69
CA LYS A 6 -1.79 13.32 21.36
C LYS A 6 -2.87 12.25 21.22
N GLY A 7 -2.49 10.99 20.97
CA GLY A 7 -3.43 9.87 20.79
C GLY A 7 -3.55 8.93 21.99
N ASP A 8 -2.98 9.26 23.14
CA ASP A 8 -2.97 8.38 24.32
C ASP A 8 -4.39 8.16 24.87
N GLY A 9 -5.29 9.14 24.70
CA GLY A 9 -6.72 9.00 25.01
C GLY A 9 -7.53 8.18 23.99
N GLY A 10 -6.90 7.31 23.21
CA GLY A 10 -7.61 6.40 22.29
C GLY A 10 -8.17 7.03 21.02
N THR A 11 -7.79 8.27 20.69
CA THR A 11 -8.31 8.97 19.49
C THR A 11 -7.19 9.46 18.58
N THR A 12 -7.49 9.69 17.31
CA THR A 12 -6.55 10.20 16.29
C THR A 12 -7.22 11.27 15.41
N LYS A 13 -6.48 11.81 14.44
CA LYS A 13 -6.99 12.74 13.42
C LYS A 13 -6.73 12.18 12.03
N ASP A 14 -7.64 12.43 11.10
CA ASP A 14 -7.44 12.17 9.68
C ASP A 14 -7.23 13.51 8.94
N PHE A 15 -7.07 13.48 7.62
CA PHE A 15 -6.82 14.68 6.82
C PHE A 15 -8.04 15.60 6.68
N LYS A 16 -9.25 15.10 6.94
CA LYS A 16 -10.50 15.85 6.85
C LYS A 16 -10.93 16.45 8.19
N ALA A 17 -10.37 15.98 9.30
CA ALA A 17 -10.73 16.42 10.64
C ALA A 17 -10.56 17.93 10.81
N GLY A 18 -11.66 18.61 11.13
CA GLY A 18 -11.64 20.02 11.48
C GLY A 18 -10.89 20.31 12.80
N PRO A 19 -10.74 21.59 13.17
CA PRO A 19 -10.19 21.97 14.47
C PRO A 19 -10.97 21.31 15.62
N GLY A 20 -10.25 20.58 16.49
CA GLY A 20 -10.84 19.86 17.62
C GLY A 20 -11.51 18.52 17.27
N GLU A 21 -11.78 18.24 16.00
CA GLU A 21 -12.36 16.97 15.59
C GLU A 21 -11.36 15.82 15.71
N ARG A 22 -11.83 14.69 16.23
CA ARG A 22 -11.03 13.48 16.44
C ARG A 22 -11.86 12.24 16.18
N LYS A 23 -11.20 11.19 15.71
CA LYS A 23 -11.80 9.87 15.46
C LYS A 23 -11.29 8.86 16.48
N SER A 24 -12.16 7.94 16.87
CA SER A 24 -11.75 6.80 17.70
C SER A 24 -10.72 5.95 16.95
N LYS A 25 -9.67 5.49 17.66
CA LYS A 25 -8.72 4.52 17.10
C LYS A 25 -9.36 3.17 16.78
N SER A 26 -10.54 2.89 17.33
CA SER A 26 -11.35 1.70 17.04
C SER A 26 -12.43 1.94 15.97
N SER A 27 -12.37 3.05 15.25
CA SER A 27 -13.30 3.32 14.13
C SER A 27 -12.96 2.45 12.92
N CYS A 28 -13.97 2.14 12.08
CA CYS A 28 -13.77 1.35 10.86
C CYS A 28 -12.68 1.92 9.94
N GLN A 29 -12.58 3.25 9.86
CA GLN A 29 -11.56 3.92 9.05
C GLN A 29 -10.16 3.70 9.61
N THR A 30 -9.98 3.78 10.94
CA THR A 30 -8.66 3.53 11.56
C THR A 30 -8.29 2.06 11.46
N GLU A 31 -9.24 1.14 11.60
CA GLU A 31 -9.02 -0.29 11.40
C GLU A 31 -8.57 -0.59 9.97
N ALA A 32 -9.27 -0.03 8.96
CA ALA A 32 -8.89 -0.19 7.56
C ALA A 32 -7.49 0.35 7.26
N LEU A 33 -7.13 1.50 7.83
CA LEU A 33 -5.79 2.06 7.69
C LEU A 33 -4.72 1.16 8.32
N GLY A 34 -5.00 0.59 9.49
CA GLY A 34 -4.11 -0.34 10.19
C GLY A 34 -3.89 -1.63 9.39
N ALA A 35 -4.97 -2.25 8.89
CA ALA A 35 -4.89 -3.47 8.09
C ALA A 35 -4.11 -3.25 6.78
N LEU A 36 -4.30 -2.11 6.12
CA LEU A 36 -3.53 -1.74 4.93
C LEU A 36 -2.05 -1.50 5.25
N ASP A 37 -1.74 -0.94 6.41
CA ASP A 37 -0.36 -0.70 6.85
C ASP A 37 0.37 -2.00 7.20
N GLU A 38 -0.34 -2.94 7.82
CA GLU A 38 0.15 -4.28 8.11
C GLU A 38 0.42 -5.06 6.81
N LEU A 39 -0.51 -5.03 5.85
CA LEU A 39 -0.31 -5.64 4.53
C LEU A 39 0.90 -5.01 3.82
N ASN A 40 1.02 -3.69 3.82
CA ASN A 40 2.12 -3.00 3.17
C ASN A 40 3.47 -3.35 3.83
N SER A 41 3.50 -3.46 5.15
CA SER A 41 4.68 -3.90 5.92
C SER A 41 5.06 -5.34 5.61
N PHE A 42 4.08 -6.25 5.52
CA PHE A 42 4.30 -7.64 5.16
C PHE A 42 4.87 -7.78 3.74
N LEU A 43 4.35 -7.02 2.77
CA LEU A 43 4.90 -6.97 1.42
C LEU A 43 6.37 -6.52 1.40
N GLY A 44 6.77 -5.62 2.30
CA GLY A 44 8.17 -5.24 2.46
C GLY A 44 9.07 -6.42 2.82
N LEU A 45 8.60 -7.34 3.68
CA LEU A 45 9.33 -8.57 3.98
C LEU A 45 9.38 -9.51 2.76
N VAL A 46 8.27 -9.63 2.02
CA VAL A 46 8.22 -10.45 0.79
C VAL A 46 9.20 -9.91 -0.24
N LYS A 47 9.30 -8.59 -0.42
CA LYS A 47 10.25 -7.93 -1.32
C LYS A 47 11.69 -8.32 -1.03
N VAL A 48 12.12 -8.21 0.24
CA VAL A 48 13.48 -8.59 0.67
C VAL A 48 13.75 -10.08 0.44
N LYS A 49 12.76 -10.93 0.69
CA LYS A 49 12.87 -12.37 0.42
C LYS A 49 12.95 -12.69 -1.07
N ALA A 50 12.15 -12.03 -1.91
CA ALA A 50 12.15 -12.20 -3.36
C ALA A 50 13.50 -11.78 -3.96
N GLU A 51 14.07 -10.67 -3.48
CA GLU A 51 15.41 -10.21 -3.86
C GLU A 51 16.47 -11.24 -3.47
N SER A 52 16.42 -11.75 -2.24
CA SER A 52 17.35 -12.78 -1.76
C SER A 52 17.25 -14.08 -2.54
N ALA A 53 16.04 -14.45 -2.96
CA ALA A 53 15.78 -15.66 -3.75
C ALA A 53 15.98 -15.47 -5.26
N LYS A 54 16.28 -14.24 -5.71
CA LYS A 54 16.43 -13.86 -7.12
C LYS A 54 15.23 -14.28 -7.96
N TRP A 55 14.02 -14.00 -7.46
CA TRP A 55 12.81 -14.27 -8.21
C TRP A 55 12.66 -13.29 -9.36
N GLU A 56 12.51 -13.84 -10.56
CA GLU A 56 12.35 -13.08 -11.79
C GLU A 56 10.90 -13.17 -12.28
N LEU A 57 10.45 -12.12 -12.96
CA LEU A 57 9.18 -12.11 -13.66
C LEU A 57 9.37 -12.55 -15.11
N PRO A 58 8.30 -13.00 -15.77
CA PRO A 58 8.35 -13.38 -17.18
C PRO A 58 8.79 -12.17 -18.02
N ALA A 59 9.69 -12.41 -18.98
CA ALA A 59 10.39 -11.38 -19.78
C ALA A 59 9.49 -10.46 -20.64
N LYS A 60 8.16 -10.57 -20.56
CA LYS A 60 7.20 -9.76 -21.32
C LYS A 60 6.69 -8.52 -20.58
N PHE A 61 7.07 -8.31 -19.31
CA PHE A 61 6.58 -7.14 -18.56
C PHE A 61 7.34 -5.85 -18.83
N ASP A 62 8.58 -5.93 -19.27
CA ASP A 62 9.29 -4.81 -19.87
C ASP A 62 10.58 -5.28 -20.58
N ASP A 63 11.03 -4.50 -21.56
CA ASP A 63 12.41 -4.56 -22.06
C ASP A 63 13.40 -3.90 -21.06
N THR A 64 12.94 -3.55 -19.85
CA THR A 64 13.69 -2.81 -18.82
C THR A 64 14.09 -3.61 -17.57
N GLY A 65 13.69 -4.89 -17.47
CA GLY A 65 14.09 -5.81 -16.41
C GLY A 65 13.48 -5.55 -15.03
N THR A 66 12.18 -5.29 -14.93
CA THR A 66 11.52 -5.21 -13.61
C THR A 66 11.30 -6.60 -13.02
N GLY A 67 12.06 -6.94 -11.97
CA GLY A 67 11.92 -8.19 -11.23
C GLY A 67 10.75 -8.17 -10.25
N VAL A 68 10.54 -9.30 -9.58
CA VAL A 68 9.50 -9.43 -8.53
C VAL A 68 9.64 -8.34 -7.43
N PRO A 69 10.85 -7.97 -6.96
CA PRO A 69 11.00 -6.91 -5.95
C PRO A 69 10.49 -5.54 -6.41
N GLU A 70 10.69 -5.18 -7.67
CA GLU A 70 10.25 -3.92 -8.28
C GLU A 70 8.72 -3.88 -8.34
N THR A 71 8.09 -4.96 -8.80
CA THR A 71 6.64 -5.09 -8.83
C THR A 71 6.03 -5.00 -7.43
N ILE A 72 6.60 -5.71 -6.44
CA ILE A 72 6.14 -5.58 -5.04
C ILE A 72 6.28 -4.13 -4.57
N GLY A 73 7.39 -3.47 -4.90
CA GLY A 73 7.58 -2.04 -4.61
C GLY A 73 6.47 -1.15 -5.18
N ALA A 74 6.09 -1.37 -6.45
CA ALA A 74 4.98 -0.66 -7.07
C ALA A 74 3.64 -0.92 -6.34
N VAL A 75 3.38 -2.15 -5.90
CA VAL A 75 2.20 -2.48 -5.09
C VAL A 75 2.22 -1.73 -3.75
N GLN A 76 3.37 -1.65 -3.07
CA GLN A 76 3.52 -0.91 -1.82
C GLN A 76 3.19 0.59 -2.01
N ASP A 77 3.66 1.20 -3.10
CA ASP A 77 3.35 2.60 -3.44
C ASP A 77 1.86 2.82 -3.74
N PHE A 78 1.20 1.83 -4.33
CA PHE A 78 -0.25 1.88 -4.59
C PHE A 78 -1.03 1.79 -3.28
N LEU A 79 -0.68 0.85 -2.39
CA LEU A 79 -1.29 0.74 -1.07
C LEU A 79 -1.11 2.03 -0.26
N PHE A 80 0.05 2.67 -0.33
CA PHE A 80 0.27 3.97 0.33
C PHE A 80 -0.66 5.06 -0.20
N SER A 81 -0.94 5.06 -1.51
CA SER A 81 -1.90 5.99 -2.12
C SER A 81 -3.34 5.69 -1.70
N VAL A 82 -3.74 4.42 -1.60
CA VAL A 82 -5.04 3.98 -1.05
C VAL A 82 -5.19 4.44 0.41
N GLN A 83 -4.16 4.22 1.25
CA GLN A 83 -4.16 4.67 2.64
C GLN A 83 -4.36 6.17 2.75
N ALA A 84 -3.67 6.96 1.92
CA ALA A 84 -3.84 8.41 1.91
C ALA A 84 -5.27 8.84 1.55
N GLU A 85 -5.88 8.19 0.53
CA GLU A 85 -7.27 8.43 0.16
C GLU A 85 -8.24 8.08 1.31
N ILE A 86 -8.08 6.92 1.94
CA ILE A 86 -8.91 6.49 3.07
C ILE A 86 -8.73 7.44 4.26
N ALA A 87 -7.52 7.92 4.52
CA ALA A 87 -7.25 8.93 5.54
C ALA A 87 -7.83 10.32 5.18
N GLY A 88 -8.41 10.49 3.99
CA GLY A 88 -9.12 11.69 3.58
C GLY A 88 -8.27 12.71 2.82
N ALA A 89 -7.06 12.35 2.39
CA ALA A 89 -6.25 13.21 1.52
C ALA A 89 -6.95 13.44 0.17
N PRO A 90 -6.65 14.54 -0.54
CA PRO A 90 -7.16 14.80 -1.89
C PRO A 90 -6.44 13.93 -2.94
N LYS A 91 -6.40 12.61 -2.70
CA LYS A 91 -5.90 11.59 -3.63
C LYS A 91 -7.06 10.68 -4.05
N ARG A 92 -6.94 10.16 -5.27
CA ARG A 92 -7.86 9.17 -5.84
C ARG A 92 -7.05 8.09 -6.51
N VAL A 93 -7.31 6.84 -6.14
CA VAL A 93 -6.82 5.69 -6.89
C VAL A 93 -7.77 5.43 -8.05
N GLY A 94 -7.30 5.69 -9.27
CA GLY A 94 -8.09 5.53 -10.49
C GLY A 94 -7.95 4.14 -11.11
N GLU A 95 -8.83 3.83 -12.05
CA GLU A 95 -8.92 2.56 -12.78
C GLU A 95 -7.60 2.14 -13.46
N ALA A 96 -6.78 3.10 -13.88
CA ALA A 96 -5.48 2.81 -14.51
C ALA A 96 -4.60 1.91 -13.62
N ARG A 97 -4.60 2.12 -12.30
CA ARG A 97 -3.82 1.31 -11.35
C ARG A 97 -4.33 -0.13 -11.25
N THR A 98 -5.65 -0.31 -11.37
CA THR A 98 -6.25 -1.65 -11.39
C THR A 98 -5.88 -2.39 -12.67
N LYS A 99 -5.93 -1.71 -13.82
CA LYS A 99 -5.52 -2.29 -15.12
C LYS A 99 -4.04 -2.66 -15.17
N GLU A 100 -3.17 -1.85 -14.56
CA GLU A 100 -1.75 -2.19 -14.40
C GLU A 100 -1.58 -3.51 -13.63
N MET A 101 -2.36 -3.72 -12.56
CA MET A 101 -2.32 -4.96 -11.78
C MET A 101 -2.90 -6.16 -12.54
N GLU A 102 -4.01 -5.98 -13.25
CA GLU A 102 -4.61 -7.01 -14.11
C GLU A 102 -3.61 -7.48 -15.17
N ALA A 103 -2.90 -6.54 -15.81
CA ALA A 103 -1.85 -6.87 -16.75
C ALA A 103 -0.76 -7.74 -16.09
N VAL A 104 -0.32 -7.40 -14.87
CA VAL A 104 0.65 -8.18 -14.07
C VAL A 104 0.18 -9.61 -13.83
N ILE A 105 -1.07 -9.77 -13.40
CA ILE A 105 -1.68 -11.08 -13.16
C ILE A 105 -1.71 -11.89 -14.45
N ASP A 106 -2.21 -11.30 -15.55
CA ASP A 106 -2.39 -11.97 -16.85
C ASP A 106 -1.10 -12.57 -17.42
N ALA A 107 0.07 -11.95 -17.17
CA ALA A 107 1.33 -12.52 -17.66
C ALA A 107 2.05 -13.41 -16.66
N ILE A 108 1.74 -13.36 -15.36
CA ILE A 108 2.11 -14.44 -14.43
C ILE A 108 1.33 -15.71 -14.78
N GLU A 109 0.02 -15.60 -15.04
CA GLU A 109 -0.84 -16.74 -15.39
C GLU A 109 -0.41 -17.47 -16.66
N LYS A 110 0.24 -16.78 -17.60
CA LYS A 110 0.73 -17.40 -18.85
C LYS A 110 1.92 -18.34 -18.67
N GLU A 111 2.61 -18.25 -17.53
CA GLU A 111 3.76 -19.11 -17.22
C GLU A 111 3.42 -20.27 -16.27
N LEU A 112 2.16 -20.35 -15.80
CA LEU A 112 1.63 -21.43 -14.94
C LEU A 112 0.86 -22.47 -15.77
#